data_AF-A0A2E9IUA7-F1
#
_entry.id   AF-A0A2E9IUA7-F1
#
_cell.length_a   1.000
_cell.length_b   1.000
_cell.length_c   1.000
_cell.angle_alpha   90.00
_cell.angle_beta   90.00
_cell.angle_gamma   90.00
#
_symmetry.space_group_name_H-M   'P 1'
#
loop_
_entity.id
_entity.type
_entity.pdbx_description
1 polymer ?
#
loop_
_entity_poly.entity_id
_entity_poly.type
_entity_poly.pdbx_seq_one_letter_code
_entity_poly.pdbx_strand_id
1 'polypeptide(L)'
;MLRILLQIFHWLLTWLYFVLIICFTGAMLGVLSHLLFGLCCMDGPDFGFLAAFGFTNGLTYGGVWAGGLAIVLCVMRARKEYLQRHGESEQ
;
A
#
# COMPACT_ATOMS: atom_id res chain seq x y z
N MET A 1 23.88 -20.64 0.68
CA MET A 1 23.80 -19.20 0.35
C MET A 1 22.70 -18.87 -0.66
N LEU A 2 22.62 -19.56 -1.81
CA LEU A 2 21.60 -19.28 -2.84
C LEU A 2 20.15 -19.30 -2.33
N ARG A 3 19.77 -20.29 -1.50
CA ARG A 3 18.43 -20.35 -0.88
C ARG A 3 18.12 -19.14 0.00
N ILE A 4 19.10 -18.67 0.77
CA ILE A 4 18.94 -17.54 1.68
C ILE A 4 18.76 -16.26 0.87
N LEU A 5 19.57 -16.06 -0.17
CA LEU A 5 19.42 -14.92 -1.09
C LEU A 5 18.05 -14.90 -1.76
N LEU A 6 17.57 -16.06 -2.22
CA LEU A 6 16.27 -16.17 -2.87
C LEU A 6 15.12 -15.86 -1.90
N GLN A 7 15.25 -16.27 -0.64
CA GLN A 7 14.30 -15.96 0.41
C GLN A 7 14.29 -14.46 0.74
N ILE A 8 15.45 -13.82 0.88
CA ILE A 8 15.56 -12.37 1.10
C ILE A 8 14.89 -11.61 -0.06
N PHE A 9 15.20 -12.01 -1.30
CA PHE A 9 14.63 -11.38 -2.49
C PHE A 9 13.09 -11.52 -2.55
N HIS A 10 12.56 -12.70 -2.18
CA HIS A 10 11.11 -12.91 -2.11
C HIS A 10 10.43 -11.98 -1.09
N TRP A 11 11.03 -11.79 0.09
CA TRP A 11 10.51 -10.89 1.11
C TRP A 11 10.64 -9.42 0.72
N LEU A 12 11.73 -9.05 0.04
CA LEU A 12 11.91 -7.70 -0.50
C LEU A 12 10.84 -7.37 -1.54
N LEU A 13 10.56 -8.28 -2.46
CA LEU A 13 9.48 -8.12 -3.44
C LEU A 13 8.11 -8.05 -2.79
N THR A 14 7.86 -8.86 -1.74
CA THR A 14 6.61 -8.82 -0.99
C THR A 14 6.43 -7.48 -0.26
N TRP A 15 7.49 -6.96 0.35
CA TRP A 15 7.48 -5.65 0.98
C TRP A 15 7.20 -4.55 -0.05
N LEU A 16 7.91 -4.55 -1.18
CA LEU A 16 7.71 -3.59 -2.26
C LEU A 16 6.27 -3.65 -2.80
N TYR A 17 5.72 -4.85 -2.96
CA TYR A 17 4.33 -5.06 -3.37
C TYR A 17 3.33 -4.38 -2.40
N PHE A 18 3.51 -4.55 -1.09
CA PHE A 18 2.66 -3.88 -0.12
C PHE A 18 2.83 -2.36 -0.13
N VAL A 19 4.06 -1.85 -0.26
CA VAL A 19 4.32 -0.41 -0.41
C VAL A 19 3.56 0.15 -1.61
N LEU A 20 3.63 -0.52 -2.77
CA LEU A 20 2.94 -0.09 -3.99
C LEU A 20 1.42 -0.08 -3.80
N ILE A 21 0.84 -1.09 -3.14
CA ILE A 21 -0.60 -1.11 -2.85
C ILE A 21 -1.02 0.03 -1.93
N ILE A 22 -0.25 0.30 -0.88
CA ILE A 22 -0.57 1.37 0.07
C ILE A 22 -0.48 2.73 -0.62
N CYS A 23 0.58 2.97 -1.40
CA CYS A 23 0.72 4.19 -2.20
C CYS A 23 -0.40 4.35 -3.23
N PHE A 24 -0.76 3.27 -3.94
CA PHE A 24 -1.86 3.27 -4.90
C PHE A 24 -3.19 3.61 -4.22
N THR A 25 -3.46 3.00 -3.06
CA THR A 25 -4.67 3.26 -2.28
C THR A 25 -4.70 4.72 -1.81
N GLY A 26 -3.59 5.23 -1.28
CA GLY A 26 -3.45 6.63 -0.88
C GLY A 26 -3.71 7.60 -2.05
N ALA A 27 -3.12 7.34 -3.21
CA ALA A 27 -3.33 8.14 -4.41
C ALA A 27 -4.80 8.12 -4.88
N MET A 28 -5.45 6.96 -4.91
CA MET A 28 -6.86 6.84 -5.27
C MET A 28 -7.78 7.54 -4.28
N LEU A 29 -7.54 7.42 -2.97
CA LEU A 29 -8.28 8.15 -1.94
C LEU A 29 -8.08 9.67 -2.08
N GLY A 30 -6.87 10.10 -2.41
CA GLY A 30 -6.56 11.51 -2.69
C GLY A 30 -7.34 12.05 -3.89
N VAL A 31 -7.36 11.33 -5.02
CA VAL A 31 -8.15 11.68 -6.20
C VAL A 31 -9.64 11.75 -5.87
N LEU A 32 -10.19 10.69 -5.26
CA LEU A 32 -11.62 10.60 -4.96
C LEU A 32 -12.07 11.71 -4.00
N SER A 33 -11.30 11.97 -2.94
CA SER A 33 -11.62 13.03 -1.97
C SER A 33 -11.65 14.42 -2.62
N HIS A 34 -10.68 14.73 -3.48
CA HIS A 34 -10.63 16.03 -4.15
C HIS A 34 -11.71 16.17 -5.22
N LEU A 35 -11.98 15.13 -6.01
CA LEU A 35 -13.07 15.17 -6.99
C LEU A 35 -14.44 15.32 -6.31
N LEU A 36 -14.67 14.62 -5.20
CA LEU A 36 -15.89 14.77 -4.38
C LEU A 36 -16.00 16.18 -3.81
N PHE A 37 -14.90 16.76 -3.33
CA PHE A 37 -14.87 18.13 -2.85
C PHE A 37 -15.21 19.14 -3.96
N GLY A 38 -14.61 18.98 -5.14
CA GLY A 38 -14.93 19.82 -6.30
C GLY A 38 -16.39 19.73 -6.71
N LEU A 39 -16.96 18.51 -6.72
CA LEU A 39 -18.36 18.29 -7.07
C LEU A 39 -19.34 18.94 -6.08
N CYS A 40 -19.05 18.87 -4.78
CA CYS A 40 -19.97 19.31 -3.73
C CYS A 40 -19.80 20.78 -3.33
N CYS A 41 -18.61 21.37 -3.52
CA CYS A 41 -18.24 22.63 -2.89
C CYS A 41 -17.74 23.71 -3.85
N MET A 42 -17.60 23.44 -5.15
CA MET A 42 -17.11 24.41 -6.13
C MET A 42 -18.08 24.59 -7.29
N ASP A 43 -18.34 25.83 -7.67
CA ASP A 43 -19.03 26.16 -8.91
C ASP A 43 -18.02 26.18 -10.07
N GLY A 44 -18.14 25.22 -10.99
CA GLY A 44 -17.23 25.08 -12.14
C GLY A 44 -15.83 24.51 -11.79
N PRO A 45 -15.73 23.34 -11.14
CA PRO A 45 -14.45 22.75 -10.78
C PRO A 45 -13.63 22.30 -12.00
N ASP A 46 -12.32 22.56 -11.98
CA ASP A 46 -11.37 21.92 -12.89
C ASP A 46 -11.03 20.51 -12.38
N PHE A 47 -11.80 19.52 -12.82
CA PHE A 47 -11.60 18.13 -12.41
C PHE A 47 -10.23 17.57 -12.81
N GLY A 48 -9.60 18.09 -13.87
CA GLY A 48 -8.26 17.67 -14.28
C GLY A 48 -7.21 18.09 -13.26
N PHE A 49 -7.25 19.36 -12.84
CA PHE A 49 -6.40 19.88 -11.79
C PHE A 49 -6.67 19.19 -10.44
N LEU A 50 -7.94 19.04 -10.04
CA LEU A 50 -8.29 18.43 -8.75
C LEU A 50 -7.86 16.95 -8.69
N ALA A 51 -7.96 16.20 -9.79
CA ALA A 51 -7.47 14.83 -9.85
C ALA A 51 -5.95 14.77 -9.70
N ALA A 52 -5.19 15.60 -10.42
CA ALA A 52 -3.74 15.64 -10.32
C ALA A 52 -3.28 16.06 -8.91
N PHE A 53 -3.91 17.10 -8.35
CA PHE A 53 -3.62 17.59 -7.00
C PHE A 53 -3.95 16.55 -5.93
N GLY A 54 -5.11 15.89 -6.05
CA GLY A 54 -5.52 14.80 -5.18
C GLY A 54 -4.57 13.61 -5.26
N PHE A 55 -4.12 13.23 -6.45
CA PHE A 55 -3.13 12.16 -6.65
C PHE A 55 -1.82 12.47 -5.91
N THR A 56 -1.24 13.66 -6.12
CA THR A 56 0.03 14.05 -5.49
C THR A 56 -0.08 14.10 -3.97
N ASN A 57 -1.17 14.66 -3.43
CA ASN A 57 -1.39 14.71 -1.98
C ASN A 57 -1.60 13.30 -1.42
N GLY A 58 -2.45 12.50 -2.05
CA GLY A 58 -2.72 11.12 -1.64
C GLY A 58 -1.46 10.25 -1.63
N LEU A 59 -0.59 10.39 -2.64
CA LEU A 59 0.68 9.70 -2.72
C LEU A 59 1.66 10.20 -1.63
N THR A 60 1.73 11.51 -1.40
CA THR A 60 2.63 12.11 -0.39
C THR A 60 2.26 11.63 1.01
N TYR A 61 0.98 11.77 1.40
CA TYR A 61 0.53 11.37 2.72
C TYR A 61 0.53 9.85 2.91
N GLY A 62 0.12 9.09 1.89
CA GLY A 62 0.14 7.62 1.95
C GLY A 62 1.56 7.05 1.98
N GLY A 63 2.47 7.64 1.20
CA GLY A 63 3.85 7.18 1.05
C GLY A 63 4.67 7.23 2.34
N VAL A 64 4.46 8.25 3.19
CA VAL A 64 5.16 8.39 4.49
C VAL A 64 4.94 7.17 5.38
N TRP A 65 3.74 6.60 5.37
CA TRP A 65 3.39 5.45 6.21
C TRP A 65 3.53 4.09 5.49
N ALA A 66 3.66 4.10 4.16
CA ALA A 66 3.65 2.90 3.33
C ALA A 66 4.75 1.90 3.73
N GLY A 67 5.97 2.38 3.96
CA GLY A 67 7.10 1.51 4.34
C GLY A 67 6.87 0.79 5.66
N GLY A 68 6.40 1.51 6.68
CA GLY A 68 6.15 0.96 8.02
C GLY A 68 4.97 -0.02 8.04
N LEU A 69 3.85 0.35 7.42
CA LEU A 69 2.69 -0.52 7.27
C LEU A 69 3.01 -1.78 6.47
N ALA A 70 3.80 -1.67 5.40
CA ALA A 70 4.24 -2.82 4.63
C ALA A 70 5.06 -3.81 5.46
N ILE A 71 5.90 -3.34 6.38
CA ILE A 71 6.65 -4.22 7.29
C ILE A 71 5.70 -4.99 8.21
N VAL A 72 4.72 -4.31 8.81
CA VAL A 72 3.72 -4.96 9.67
C VAL A 72 2.97 -6.04 8.91
N LEU A 73 2.54 -5.76 7.68
CA LEU A 73 1.87 -6.73 6.80
C LEU A 73 2.78 -7.92 6.45
N CYS A 74 4.05 -7.67 6.14
CA CYS A 74 5.03 -8.73 5.93
C CYS A 74 5.18 -9.64 7.17
N VAL A 75 5.26 -9.07 8.37
CA VAL A 75 5.38 -9.83 9.62
C VAL A 75 4.11 -10.64 9.90
N MET A 76 2.93 -10.05 9.71
CA MET A 76 1.65 -10.75 9.85
C MET A 76 1.54 -11.94 8.87
N ARG A 77 1.97 -11.74 7.63
CA ARG A 77 2.04 -12.81 6.62
C ARG A 77 3.05 -13.88 7.01
N ALA A 78 4.25 -13.51 7.45
CA ALA A 78 5.27 -14.46 7.91
C ALA A 78 4.76 -15.32 9.08
N ARG A 79 4.06 -14.70 10.04
CA ARG A 79 3.43 -15.41 11.16
C ARG A 79 2.36 -16.39 10.67
N LYS A 80 1.52 -15.99 9.71
CA LYS A 80 0.50 -16.87 9.12
C LYS A 80 1.15 -18.08 8.43
N GLU A 81 2.19 -17.85 7.62
CA GLU A 81 2.92 -18.92 6.94
C GLU A 81 3.62 -19.86 7.94
N TYR A 82 4.15 -19.32 9.05
CA TYR A 82 4.75 -20.13 10.12
C TYR A 82 3.71 -21.04 10.79
N LEU A 83 2.57 -20.47 11.18
CA LEU A 83 1.48 -21.21 11.84
C LEU A 83 0.88 -22.28 10.93
N GLN A 84 0.77 -22.04 9.62
CA GLN A 84 0.29 -23.06 8.68
C GLN A 84 1.25 -24.26 8.61
N ARG A 85 2.56 -24.01 8.56
CA ARG A 85 3.57 -25.07 8.49
C ARG A 85 3.73 -25.87 9.78
N HIS A 86 3.43 -25.29 10.94
CA HIS A 86 3.56 -25.96 12.25
C HIS A 86 2.22 -26.47 12.81
N GLY A 87 1.09 -25.91 12.37
CA GLY A 87 -0.24 -26.44 12.70
C GLY A 87 -0.55 -27.75 11.98
N GLU A 88 0.02 -27.98 10.79
CA GLU A 88 -0.04 -29.27 10.07
C GLU A 88 0.83 -30.36 10.72
N SER A 89 1.75 -30.02 11.64
CA SER A 89 2.59 -31.00 12.33
C SER A 89 2.01 -31.55 13.65
N GLU A 90 0.86 -31.04 14.09
CA GLU A 90 0.13 -31.52 15.29
C GLU A 90 -1.18 -32.26 14.95
N GLN A 91 -1.53 -32.43 13.66
CA GLN A 91 -2.66 -33.24 13.20
C GLN A 91 -2.18 -34.55 12.55
#